data_AF-X1G5B9-F1
#
_entry.id   AF-X1G5B9-F1
#
_cell.length_a   1.000
_cell.length_b   1.000
_cell.length_c   1.000
_cell.angle_alpha   90.00
_cell.angle_beta   90.00
_cell.angle_gamma   90.00
#
_symmetry.space_group_name_H-M   'P 1'
#
loop_
_entity.id
_entity.type
_entity.pdbx_description
1 polymer ?
#
loop_
_entity_poly.entity_id
_entity_poly.type
_entity_poly.pdbx_seq_one_letter_code
_entity_poly.pdbx_strand_id
1 'polypeptide(L)'
;MSEVEANNKIIEDYFPFKKFRRNQKRILCNIANSLESDKDLIILEAPTGFGKSPVNIALGSYFKPTFYTTPQVKLVKQIARDFCPRKLAIDGGIGDIIALLGRGNYICRETNKASDICPIRDGLKEVNELGKEITRTCPTEDNCTYWKQKEQALTSDIAVLTFAMLITNTYLSGFSHFPKRNLLII
;
A
#
# COMPACT_ATOMS: atom_id res chain seq x y z
N MET A 1 2.39 -36.21 1.61
CA MET A 1 2.83 -34.81 1.74
C MET A 1 2.01 -34.22 2.86
N SER A 2 2.66 -33.76 3.93
CA SER A 2 1.96 -33.18 5.08
C SER A 2 1.37 -31.80 4.73
N GLU A 3 0.34 -31.36 5.47
CA GLU A 3 -0.30 -30.04 5.28
C GLU A 3 0.71 -28.90 5.38
N VAL A 4 1.64 -29.00 6.34
CA VAL A 4 2.75 -28.05 6.52
C VAL A 4 3.68 -27.99 5.30
N GLU A 5 3.99 -29.13 4.68
CA GLU A 5 4.80 -29.16 3.46
C GLU A 5 4.07 -28.54 2.27
N ALA A 6 2.75 -28.67 2.20
CA ALA A 6 1.93 -28.04 1.18
C ALA A 6 1.93 -26.51 1.35
N ASN A 7 1.67 -26.01 2.56
CA ASN A 7 1.65 -24.57 2.86
C ASN A 7 3.02 -23.92 2.60
N ASN A 8 4.11 -24.59 2.98
CA ASN A 8 5.46 -24.12 2.69
C ASN A 8 5.69 -23.92 1.18
N LYS A 9 5.25 -24.87 0.36
CA LYS A 9 5.39 -24.77 -1.10
C LYS A 9 4.58 -23.60 -1.66
N ILE A 10 3.36 -23.38 -1.15
CA ILE A 10 2.49 -22.30 -1.60
C ILE A 10 3.10 -20.94 -1.27
N ILE A 11 3.59 -20.72 -0.03
CA ILE A 11 4.16 -19.40 0.31
C ILE A 11 5.45 -19.09 -0.46
N GLU A 12 6.26 -20.11 -0.75
CA GLU A 12 7.48 -19.93 -1.54
C GLU A 12 7.20 -19.37 -2.95
N ASP A 13 6.05 -19.72 -3.54
CA ASP A 13 5.64 -19.24 -4.87
C ASP A 13 5.34 -17.73 -4.90
N TYR A 14 5.07 -17.12 -3.74
CA TYR A 14 4.89 -15.67 -3.60
C TYR A 14 6.21 -14.90 -3.47
N PHE A 15 7.36 -15.59 -3.38
CA PHE A 15 8.64 -14.90 -3.26
C PHE A 15 9.01 -14.20 -4.57
N PRO A 16 9.29 -12.87 -4.56
CA PRO A 16 9.36 -12.08 -5.80
C PRO A 16 10.63 -12.32 -6.63
N PHE A 17 11.55 -13.18 -6.18
CA PHE A 17 12.81 -13.46 -6.85
C PHE A 17 13.03 -14.94 -7.09
N LYS A 18 13.82 -15.27 -8.12
CA LYS A 18 14.13 -16.67 -8.49
C LYS A 18 14.86 -17.47 -7.40
N LYS A 19 15.57 -16.80 -6.47
CA LYS A 19 16.40 -17.46 -5.45
C LYS A 19 16.31 -16.72 -4.12
N PHE A 20 16.20 -17.50 -3.05
CA PHE A 20 16.33 -17.03 -1.68
C PHE A 20 17.79 -16.78 -1.31
N ARG A 21 18.04 -15.75 -0.50
CA ARG A 21 19.28 -15.59 0.25
C ARG A 21 19.27 -16.51 1.48
N ARG A 22 20.43 -16.63 2.13
CA ARG A 22 20.60 -17.43 3.35
C ARG A 22 19.51 -17.09 4.37
N ASN A 23 18.89 -18.13 4.92
CA ASN A 23 17.82 -18.08 5.92
C ASN A 23 16.46 -17.51 5.48
N GLN A 24 16.33 -16.83 4.33
CA GLN A 24 15.05 -16.20 3.93
C GLN A 24 13.93 -17.22 3.76
N LYS A 25 14.16 -18.33 3.05
CA LYS A 25 13.16 -19.40 2.87
C LYS A 25 12.67 -19.95 4.21
N ARG A 26 13.62 -20.35 5.07
CA ARG A 26 13.30 -20.87 6.41
C ARG A 26 12.49 -19.87 7.24
N ILE A 27 12.90 -18.60 7.24
CA ILE A 27 12.22 -17.54 8.00
C ILE A 27 10.82 -17.30 7.43
N LEU A 28 10.67 -17.19 6.11
CA LEU A 28 9.38 -17.01 5.44
C LEU A 28 8.38 -18.11 5.86
N CYS A 29 8.78 -19.38 5.71
CA CYS A 29 7.95 -20.53 6.08
C CYS A 29 7.63 -20.53 7.59
N ASN A 30 8.61 -20.27 8.45
CA ASN A 30 8.38 -20.25 9.90
C ASN A 30 7.38 -19.16 10.32
N ILE A 31 7.48 -17.97 9.73
CA ILE A 31 6.56 -16.86 10.02
C ILE A 31 5.15 -17.25 9.57
N ALA A 32 4.99 -17.78 8.35
CA ALA A 32 3.69 -18.13 7.83
C ALA A 32 3.01 -19.23 8.65
N ASN A 33 3.71 -20.33 8.93
CA ASN A 33 3.18 -21.40 9.76
C ASN A 33 2.82 -20.91 11.17
N SER A 34 3.58 -19.95 11.72
CA SER A 34 3.25 -19.36 13.02
C SER A 34 1.97 -18.53 12.96
N LEU A 35 1.81 -17.69 11.93
CA LEU A 35 0.62 -16.85 11.74
C LEU A 35 -0.64 -17.64 11.37
N GLU A 36 -0.51 -18.77 10.68
CA GLU A 36 -1.63 -19.69 10.40
C GLU A 36 -2.03 -20.52 11.61
N SER A 37 -1.17 -20.57 12.62
CA SER A 37 -1.46 -21.22 13.90
C SER A 37 -2.14 -20.24 14.87
N ASP A 38 -1.80 -20.30 16.15
CA ASP A 38 -2.41 -19.49 17.22
C ASP A 38 -1.62 -18.19 17.53
N LYS A 39 -0.72 -17.75 16.65
CA LYS A 39 0.15 -16.58 16.89
C LYS A 39 -0.29 -15.36 16.07
N ASP A 40 -0.59 -14.27 16.76
CA ASP A 40 -0.99 -13.00 16.13
C ASP A 40 0.16 -11.99 15.94
N LEU A 41 1.30 -12.18 16.62
CA LEU A 41 2.41 -11.24 16.62
C LEU A 41 3.75 -11.95 16.44
N ILE A 42 4.53 -11.47 15.47
CA ILE A 42 5.88 -11.95 15.19
C ILE A 42 6.85 -10.77 15.27
N ILE A 43 7.90 -10.92 16.07
CA ILE A 43 9.03 -9.98 16.14
C ILE A 43 10.21 -10.63 15.43
N LEU A 44 10.63 -10.05 14.30
CA LEU A 44 11.78 -10.52 13.54
C LEU A 44 12.92 -9.49 13.60
N GLU A 45 14.02 -9.88 14.24
CA GLU A 45 15.28 -9.16 14.12
C GLU A 45 16.02 -9.60 12.86
N ALA A 46 16.13 -8.69 11.89
CA ALA A 46 16.84 -8.95 10.64
C ALA A 46 17.81 -7.80 10.32
N PRO A 47 19.11 -8.10 10.07
CA PRO A 47 20.10 -7.07 9.77
C PRO A 47 19.81 -6.36 8.45
N THR A 48 20.47 -5.22 8.24
CA THR A 48 20.53 -4.59 6.91
C THR A 48 21.16 -5.57 5.91
N GLY A 49 20.75 -5.50 4.64
CA GLY A 49 21.23 -6.45 3.62
C GLY A 49 20.63 -7.87 3.66
N PHE A 50 19.87 -8.24 4.70
CA PHE A 50 19.13 -9.53 4.74
C PHE A 50 18.18 -9.71 3.55
N GLY A 51 17.67 -8.60 3.00
CA GLY A 51 16.59 -8.62 2.01
C GLY A 51 15.25 -8.78 2.71
N LYS A 52 14.92 -7.84 3.60
CA LYS A 52 13.64 -7.82 4.32
C LYS A 52 12.45 -7.63 3.37
N SER A 53 12.55 -6.68 2.44
CA SER A 53 11.43 -6.33 1.57
C SER A 53 10.88 -7.51 0.75
N PRO A 54 11.71 -8.37 0.11
CA PRO A 54 11.22 -9.57 -0.57
C PRO A 54 10.46 -10.55 0.33
N VAL A 55 10.92 -10.75 1.57
CA VAL A 55 10.24 -11.61 2.56
C VAL A 55 8.89 -10.99 2.94
N ASN A 56 8.86 -9.68 3.18
CA ASN A 56 7.63 -8.95 3.52
C ASN A 56 6.63 -8.95 2.35
N ILE A 57 7.10 -8.84 1.10
CA ILE A 57 6.26 -8.90 -0.10
C ILE A 57 5.65 -10.30 -0.25
N ALA A 58 6.42 -11.36 -0.03
CA ALA A 58 5.91 -12.73 -0.06
C ALA A 58 4.84 -12.96 1.01
N LEU A 59 5.13 -12.58 2.27
CA LEU A 59 4.17 -12.65 3.37
C LEU A 59 2.91 -11.84 3.06
N GLY A 60 3.06 -10.60 2.60
CA GLY A 60 1.94 -9.73 2.30
C GLY A 60 1.07 -10.20 1.16
N SER A 61 1.66 -10.90 0.18
CA SER A 61 0.93 -11.48 -0.96
C SER A 61 0.20 -12.76 -0.56
N TYR A 62 0.81 -13.56 0.32
CA TYR A 62 0.21 -14.78 0.87
C TYR A 62 -0.98 -14.46 1.79
N PHE A 63 -0.81 -13.53 2.74
CA PHE A 63 -1.83 -13.13 3.71
C PHE A 63 -2.70 -11.96 3.24
N LYS A 64 -2.83 -11.71 1.94
CA LYS A 64 -3.60 -10.58 1.44
C LYS A 64 -5.06 -10.55 1.95
N PRO A 65 -5.68 -9.35 2.09
CA PRO A 65 -5.07 -8.05 1.90
C PRO A 65 -4.15 -7.65 3.07
N THR A 66 -3.09 -6.90 2.79
CA THR A 66 -2.00 -6.56 3.72
C THR A 66 -1.70 -5.06 3.75
N PHE A 67 -1.37 -4.53 4.93
CA PHE A 67 -0.66 -3.26 5.07
C PHE A 67 0.84 -3.51 5.18
N TYR A 68 1.63 -2.86 4.32
CA TYR A 68 3.08 -2.81 4.46
C TYR A 68 3.50 -1.38 4.79
N THR A 69 3.75 -1.15 6.07
CA THR A 69 4.19 0.16 6.56
C THR A 69 5.71 0.27 6.61
N THR A 70 6.19 1.51 6.48
CA THR A 70 7.59 1.86 6.75
C THR A 70 7.64 3.21 7.49
N PRO A 71 8.74 3.56 8.18
CA PRO A 71 8.79 4.83 8.90
C PRO A 71 8.93 6.06 8.00
N GLN A 72 9.43 5.91 6.77
CA GLN A 72 9.82 7.03 5.91
C GLN A 72 9.26 6.93 4.50
N VAL A 73 8.82 8.07 3.95
CA VAL A 73 8.36 8.18 2.54
C VAL A 73 9.40 7.67 1.54
N LYS A 74 10.69 7.88 1.81
CA LYS A 74 11.78 7.39 0.95
C LYS A 74 11.78 5.86 0.82
N LEU A 75 11.45 5.14 1.90
CA LEU A 75 11.37 3.68 1.92
C LEU A 75 10.11 3.18 1.19
N VAL A 76 8.97 3.85 1.37
CA VAL A 76 7.75 3.59 0.57
C VAL A 76 8.07 3.72 -0.92
N LYS A 77 8.70 4.83 -1.32
CA LYS A 77 9.11 5.06 -2.72
C LYS A 77 10.09 3.99 -3.21
N GLN A 78 10.99 3.49 -2.36
CA GLN A 78 11.89 2.40 -2.71
C GLN A 78 11.12 1.10 -2.98
N ILE A 79 10.24 0.68 -2.06
CA ILE A 79 9.38 -0.50 -2.24
C ILE A 79 8.55 -0.35 -3.51
N ALA A 80 7.99 0.84 -3.76
CA ALA A 80 7.18 1.09 -4.92
C ALA A 80 7.96 0.91 -6.24
N ARG A 81 9.19 1.41 -6.31
CA ARG A 81 10.06 1.21 -7.48
C ARG A 81 10.45 -0.26 -7.68
N ASP A 82 10.67 -0.98 -6.58
CA ASP A 82 11.21 -2.32 -6.62
C ASP A 82 10.13 -3.40 -6.87
N PHE A 83 8.88 -3.17 -6.41
CA PHE A 83 7.85 -4.21 -6.35
C PHE A 83 6.47 -3.83 -6.91
N CYS A 84 6.16 -2.57 -7.20
CA CYS A 84 4.87 -2.23 -7.81
C CYS A 84 4.92 -2.45 -9.34
N PRO A 85 3.98 -3.21 -9.94
CA PRO A 85 3.94 -3.41 -11.40
C PRO A 85 3.90 -2.09 -12.19
N ARG A 86 4.64 -2.01 -13.31
CA ARG A 86 4.84 -0.77 -14.08
C ARG A 86 3.56 -0.24 -14.75
N LYS A 87 2.93 0.71 -14.08
CA LYS A 87 2.63 2.06 -14.60
C LYS A 87 2.21 2.91 -13.40
N LEU A 88 3.08 3.82 -12.96
CA LEU A 88 2.77 4.97 -12.11
C LEU A 88 2.69 4.72 -10.59
N ALA A 89 3.85 4.50 -9.95
CA ALA A 89 3.98 4.53 -8.49
C ALA A 89 3.68 5.90 -7.82
N ILE A 90 3.33 6.93 -8.60
CA ILE A 90 2.92 8.26 -8.11
C ILE A 90 1.72 8.83 -8.91
N ASP A 91 1.25 8.16 -9.98
CA ASP A 91 0.29 8.76 -10.93
C ASP A 91 -0.73 7.74 -11.51
N GLY A 92 -1.11 6.71 -10.75
CA GLY A 92 -2.18 5.77 -11.18
C GLY A 92 -1.77 4.31 -11.39
N GLY A 93 -1.03 3.75 -10.43
CA GLY A 93 -0.67 2.33 -10.35
C GLY A 93 -1.84 1.38 -10.61
N ILE A 94 -1.74 0.48 -11.57
CA ILE A 94 -2.64 -0.68 -11.64
C ILE A 94 -1.82 -1.91 -11.23
N GLY A 95 -2.27 -2.59 -10.18
CA GLY A 95 -1.64 -3.82 -9.72
C GLY A 95 -2.00 -4.16 -8.28
N ASP A 96 -1.56 -5.34 -7.86
CA ASP A 96 -1.87 -5.90 -6.54
C ASP A 96 -1.13 -5.17 -5.41
N ILE A 97 -0.05 -4.46 -5.73
CA ILE A 97 0.78 -3.72 -4.77
C ILE A 97 0.73 -2.24 -5.12
N ILE A 98 0.17 -1.42 -4.22
CA ILE A 98 -0.05 0.01 -4.43
C ILE A 98 0.58 0.80 -3.30
N ALA A 99 1.45 1.74 -3.64
CA ALA A 99 2.01 2.70 -2.69
C ALA A 99 1.10 3.93 -2.55
N LEU A 100 0.86 4.37 -1.32
CA LEU A 100 0.14 5.60 -1.01
C LEU A 100 1.03 6.55 -0.20
N LEU A 101 1.00 7.82 -0.60
CA LEU A 101 1.81 8.90 -0.02
C LEU A 101 0.89 10.04 0.41
N GLY A 102 1.43 11.00 1.17
CA GLY A 102 0.71 12.25 1.46
C GLY A 102 0.51 13.08 0.19
N ARG A 103 -0.55 13.91 0.18
CA ARG A 103 -1.01 14.72 -0.97
C ARG A 103 0.09 15.54 -1.65
N GLY A 104 1.04 16.10 -0.89
CA GLY A 104 2.15 16.88 -1.44
C GLY A 104 3.12 16.08 -2.33
N ASN A 105 2.97 14.75 -2.42
CA ASN A 105 3.73 13.91 -3.35
C ASN A 105 3.04 13.72 -4.71
N TYR A 106 1.86 14.32 -4.94
CA TYR A 106 1.06 14.16 -6.16
C TYR A 106 0.85 15.50 -6.83
N ILE A 107 0.88 15.52 -8.16
CA ILE A 107 0.54 16.73 -8.94
C ILE A 107 -0.94 16.71 -9.30
N CYS A 108 -1.66 17.76 -8.90
CA CYS A 108 -3.06 17.96 -9.28
C CYS A 108 -3.12 18.37 -10.76
N ARG A 109 -3.86 17.62 -11.59
CA ARG A 109 -3.95 17.88 -13.03
C ARG A 109 -4.72 19.16 -13.37
N GLU A 110 -5.65 19.56 -12.52
CA GLU A 110 -6.44 20.79 -12.71
C GLU A 110 -5.58 22.05 -12.52
N THR A 111 -4.72 22.08 -11.50
CA THR A 111 -3.93 23.27 -11.16
C THR A 111 -2.46 23.19 -11.58
N ASN A 112 -2.01 22.01 -12.01
CA ASN A 112 -0.61 21.69 -12.26
C ASN A 112 0.33 22.01 -11.07
N LYS A 113 -0.20 21.95 -9.84
CA LYS A 113 0.51 22.17 -8.57
C LYS A 113 0.45 20.94 -7.69
N ALA A 114 1.20 20.92 -6.59
CA ALA A 114 1.10 19.87 -5.59
C ALA A 114 -0.33 19.75 -5.04
N SER A 115 -0.80 18.52 -4.83
CA SER A 115 -2.21 18.24 -4.48
C SER A 115 -2.56 18.62 -3.04
N ASP A 116 -1.58 18.93 -2.20
CA ASP A 116 -1.79 19.48 -0.87
C ASP A 116 -2.25 20.94 -0.90
N ILE A 117 -1.94 21.70 -1.94
CA ILE A 117 -2.40 23.09 -2.14
C ILE A 117 -3.53 23.22 -3.17
N CYS A 118 -4.20 22.11 -3.52
CA CYS A 118 -5.32 22.12 -4.46
C CYS A 118 -6.54 22.83 -3.84
N PRO A 119 -7.10 23.87 -4.47
CA PRO A 119 -8.27 24.59 -3.95
C PRO A 119 -9.55 23.74 -3.96
N ILE A 120 -9.64 22.74 -4.85
CA ILE A 120 -10.76 21.79 -4.93
C ILE A 120 -10.76 20.82 -3.72
N ARG A 121 -9.64 20.71 -3.00
CA ARG A 121 -9.53 19.82 -1.82
C ARG A 121 -10.57 20.13 -0.76
N ASP A 122 -10.84 21.42 -0.54
CA ASP A 122 -11.64 21.91 0.59
C ASP A 122 -13.09 22.24 0.20
N GLY A 123 -13.52 21.87 -1.02
CA GLY A 123 -14.85 22.17 -1.54
C GLY A 123 -14.88 23.49 -2.28
N LEU A 124 -14.53 23.47 -3.57
CA LEU A 124 -14.61 24.65 -4.42
C LEU A 124 -16.05 24.85 -4.89
N LYS A 125 -16.65 25.99 -4.52
CA LYS A 125 -17.99 26.38 -4.97
C LYS A 125 -17.93 27.05 -6.33
N GLU A 126 -18.67 26.51 -7.30
CA GLU A 126 -18.75 27.02 -8.67
C GLU A 126 -20.20 27.03 -9.14
N VAL A 127 -20.49 27.73 -10.25
CA VAL A 127 -21.81 27.73 -10.89
C VAL A 127 -21.67 26.98 -12.21
N ASN A 128 -22.52 25.98 -12.44
CA ASN A 128 -22.50 25.20 -13.67
C ASN A 128 -23.17 25.94 -14.85
N GLU A 129 -23.12 25.35 -16.05
CA GLU A 129 -23.73 25.91 -17.27
C GLU A 129 -25.24 26.18 -17.16
N LEU A 130 -25.92 25.55 -16.19
CA LEU A 130 -27.35 25.70 -15.91
C LEU A 130 -27.64 26.77 -14.85
N GLY A 131 -26.63 27.51 -14.38
CA GLY A 131 -26.78 28.53 -13.34
C GLY A 131 -26.95 27.99 -11.92
N LYS A 132 -26.69 26.69 -11.69
CA LYS A 132 -26.83 26.05 -10.36
C LYS A 132 -25.49 26.04 -9.62
N GLU A 133 -25.51 26.39 -8.34
CA GLU A 133 -24.34 26.23 -7.45
C GLU A 133 -24.01 24.74 -7.28
N ILE A 134 -22.76 24.41 -7.54
CA ILE A 134 -22.16 23.09 -7.36
C ILE A 134 -20.93 23.22 -6.45
N THR A 135 -20.64 22.18 -5.68
CA THR A 135 -19.41 22.09 -4.88
C THR A 135 -18.57 20.96 -5.44
N ARG A 136 -17.41 21.31 -5.99
CA ARG A 136 -16.40 20.35 -6.45
C ARG A 136 -15.49 19.96 -5.31
N THR A 137 -15.25 18.67 -5.16
CA THR A 137 -14.33 18.13 -4.16
C THR A 137 -13.41 17.12 -4.80
N CYS A 138 -12.12 17.08 -4.45
CA CYS A 138 -11.21 16.15 -5.14
C CYS A 138 -11.63 14.65 -5.16
N PRO A 139 -12.35 14.07 -4.19
CA PRO A 139 -12.88 12.70 -4.34
C PRO A 139 -13.89 12.53 -5.48
N THR A 140 -14.59 13.60 -5.88
CA THR A 140 -15.56 13.58 -6.99
C THR A 140 -14.95 13.98 -8.32
N GLU A 141 -13.63 14.21 -8.38
CA GLU A 141 -12.91 14.67 -9.58
C GLU A 141 -12.10 13.53 -10.21
N ASP A 142 -12.44 13.17 -11.46
CA ASP A 142 -11.74 12.12 -12.23
C ASP A 142 -10.24 12.42 -12.45
N ASN A 143 -9.86 13.70 -12.42
CA ASN A 143 -8.51 14.17 -12.67
C ASN A 143 -7.63 14.26 -11.42
N CYS A 144 -8.13 13.93 -10.23
CA CYS A 144 -7.32 13.97 -9.02
C CYS A 144 -6.40 12.75 -8.89
N THR A 145 -5.11 12.95 -9.17
CA THR A 145 -4.06 11.91 -9.09
C THR A 145 -3.96 11.28 -7.70
N TYR A 146 -4.02 12.08 -6.64
CA TYR A 146 -3.99 11.58 -5.26
C TYR A 146 -5.19 10.68 -4.96
N TRP A 147 -6.40 11.11 -5.30
CA TRP A 147 -7.61 10.34 -4.97
C TRP A 147 -7.69 9.06 -5.79
N LYS A 148 -7.33 9.10 -7.07
CA LYS A 148 -7.18 7.91 -7.89
C LYS A 148 -6.21 6.89 -7.26
N GLN A 149 -5.04 7.36 -6.79
CA GLN A 149 -4.08 6.49 -6.12
C GLN A 149 -4.62 5.97 -4.78
N LYS A 150 -5.35 6.81 -4.02
CA LYS A 150 -5.98 6.41 -2.75
C LYS A 150 -7.00 5.31 -2.99
N GLU A 151 -7.89 5.45 -3.97
CA GLU A 151 -8.89 4.42 -4.32
C GLU A 151 -8.21 3.10 -4.70
N GLN A 152 -7.20 3.16 -5.57
CA GLN A 152 -6.41 1.99 -5.93
C GLN A 152 -5.76 1.33 -4.69
N ALA A 153 -5.23 2.13 -3.76
CA ALA A 153 -4.64 1.62 -2.53
C ALA A 153 -5.69 0.99 -1.63
N LEU A 154 -6.88 1.58 -1.49
CA LEU A 154 -7.97 1.04 -0.68
C LEU A 154 -8.35 -0.38 -1.11
N THR A 155 -8.37 -0.63 -2.42
CA THR A 155 -8.75 -1.91 -3.02
C THR A 155 -7.60 -2.85 -3.34
N SER A 156 -6.34 -2.46 -3.09
CA SER A 156 -5.18 -3.29 -3.43
C SER A 156 -4.97 -4.46 -2.47
N ASP A 157 -4.39 -5.55 -2.96
CA ASP A 157 -3.95 -6.67 -2.12
C ASP A 157 -2.90 -6.21 -1.10
N ILE A 158 -1.95 -5.35 -1.49
CA ILE A 158 -0.94 -4.78 -0.61
C ILE A 158 -0.95 -3.25 -0.73
N ALA A 159 -1.20 -2.57 0.38
CA ALA A 159 -1.07 -1.13 0.48
C ALA A 159 0.26 -0.80 1.17
N VAL A 160 1.15 -0.11 0.47
CA VAL A 160 2.46 0.31 0.98
C VAL A 160 2.40 1.78 1.37
N LEU A 161 2.65 2.10 2.64
CA LEU A 161 2.51 3.46 3.14
C LEU A 161 3.41 3.72 4.34
N THR A 162 3.39 4.94 4.87
CA THR A 162 4.00 5.18 6.18
C THR A 162 3.04 4.81 7.30
N PHE A 163 3.57 4.49 8.49
CA PHE A 163 2.72 4.22 9.65
C PHE A 163 1.81 5.42 10.00
N ALA A 164 2.33 6.64 9.88
CA ALA A 164 1.54 7.87 10.05
C ALA A 164 0.40 7.99 9.03
N MET A 165 0.65 7.64 7.77
CA MET A 165 -0.39 7.61 6.73
C MET A 165 -1.47 6.57 7.05
N LEU A 166 -1.10 5.41 7.59
CA LEU A 166 -2.05 4.37 7.98
C LEU A 166 -2.98 4.89 9.07
N ILE A 167 -2.42 5.47 10.14
CA ILE A 167 -3.21 6.05 11.23
C ILE A 167 -4.15 7.14 10.70
N THR A 168 -3.62 8.06 9.88
CA THR A 168 -4.41 9.19 9.37
C THR A 168 -5.58 8.72 8.49
N ASN A 169 -5.36 7.73 7.61
CA ASN A 169 -6.40 7.25 6.70
C ASN A 169 -7.36 6.24 7.34
N THR A 170 -7.01 5.65 8.49
CA THR A 170 -7.87 4.71 9.19
C THR A 170 -8.70 5.39 10.27
N TYR A 171 -8.12 6.35 11.01
CA TYR A 171 -8.74 6.90 12.21
C TYR A 171 -9.09 8.40 12.13
N LEU A 172 -8.52 9.17 11.19
CA LEU A 172 -8.63 10.63 11.18
C LEU A 172 -9.32 11.23 9.94
N SER A 173 -9.42 10.50 8.83
CA SER A 173 -10.01 11.03 7.60
C SER A 173 -11.50 10.71 7.49
N GLY A 174 -12.39 11.71 7.53
CA GLY A 174 -13.85 11.51 7.42
C GLY A 174 -14.38 10.96 6.09
N PHE A 175 -13.51 10.72 5.10
CA PHE A 175 -13.87 10.17 3.79
C PHE A 175 -12.96 8.99 3.42
N SER A 176 -13.59 7.84 3.09
CA SER A 176 -12.99 6.59 2.60
C SER A 176 -11.83 6.04 3.46
N HIS A 177 -12.16 5.17 4.41
CA HIS A 177 -11.19 4.46 5.25
C HIS A 177 -10.68 3.20 4.58
N PHE A 178 -9.44 2.80 4.92
CA PHE A 178 -9.00 1.47 4.56
C PHE A 178 -9.89 0.41 5.23
N PRO A 179 -10.33 -0.63 4.49
CA PRO A 179 -10.97 -1.78 5.10
C PRO A 179 -9.99 -2.52 6.01
N LYS A 180 -10.51 -3.38 6.90
CA LYS A 180 -9.69 -4.30 7.68
C LYS A 180 -8.85 -5.16 6.72
N ARG A 181 -7.58 -5.35 7.08
CA ARG A 181 -6.62 -6.20 6.37
C ARG A 181 -6.18 -7.35 7.26
N ASN A 182 -5.73 -8.44 6.65
CA ASN A 182 -5.38 -9.69 7.30
C ASN A 182 -3.99 -9.64 7.94
N LEU A 183 -3.07 -8.82 7.41
CA LEU A 183 -1.72 -8.67 7.95
C LEU A 183 -1.29 -7.20 7.99
N LEU A 184 -0.56 -6.83 9.05
CA LEU A 184 0.17 -5.57 9.18
C LEU A 184 1.66 -5.85 9.33
N ILE A 185 2.45 -5.33 8.39
CA ILE A 185 3.91 -5.37 8.41
C ILE A 185 4.42 -3.98 8.77
N ILE A 186 5.36 -3.91 9.74
CA ILE A 186 5.94 -2.66 10.27
C ILE A 186 7.45 -2.61 9.98
#